data_AF-A0A940CKI1-F1
#
_entry.id   AF-A0A940CKI1-F1
#
_cell.length_a   1.000
_cell.length_b   1.000
_cell.length_c   1.000
_cell.angle_alpha   90.00
_cell.angle_beta   90.00
_cell.angle_gamma   90.00
#
_symmetry.space_group_name_H-M   'P 1'
#
loop_
_entity.id
_entity.type
_entity.pdbx_description
1 polymer ?
#
loop_
_entity_poly.entity_id
_entity_poly.type
_entity_poly.pdbx_seq_one_letter_code
_entity_poly.pdbx_strand_id
1 'polypeptide(L)' 'LRGGNNNASTRILMNPATMIGGYAQFSYYTNYWGPSPSERDHGVIIRKMPLGKEKKPIYQEKDLDKVPTGETT' A
#
# COMPACT_ATOMS: atom_id res chain seq x y z
N LEU A 1 -2.86 -6.78 -16.03
CA LEU A 1 -3.04 -5.81 -14.95
C LEU A 1 -3.14 -6.54 -13.62
N ARG A 2 -2.01 -6.67 -12.92
CA ARG A 2 -2.00 -7.06 -11.50
C ARG A 2 -2.15 -5.79 -10.65
N GLY A 3 -3.20 -5.72 -9.84
CA GLY A 3 -3.32 -4.68 -8.83
C GLY A 3 -2.23 -4.80 -7.75
N GLY A 4 -1.95 -3.71 -7.06
CA GLY A 4 -1.12 -3.75 -5.85
C GLY A 4 -1.77 -4.60 -4.74
N ASN A 5 -0.97 -5.07 -3.79
CA ASN A 5 -1.46 -5.73 -2.58
C ASN A 5 -1.75 -4.69 -1.47
N ASN A 6 -2.06 -5.17 -0.27
CA ASN A 6 -2.24 -4.35 0.93
C ASN A 6 -1.06 -3.40 1.21
N ASN A 7 0.18 -3.83 0.96
CA ASN A 7 1.37 -3.03 1.20
C ASN A 7 1.70 -2.05 0.05
N ALA A 8 0.92 -2.04 -1.03
CA ALA A 8 1.15 -1.15 -2.15
C ALA A 8 0.83 0.32 -1.82
N SER A 9 -0.09 0.56 -0.88
CA SER A 9 -0.45 1.89 -0.41
C SER A 9 0.31 2.33 0.84
N THR A 10 1.10 1.44 1.46
CA THR A 10 1.74 1.70 2.74
C THR A 10 3.10 2.40 2.56
N ARG A 11 3.51 3.17 3.57
CA ARG A 11 4.82 3.82 3.63
C ARG A 11 5.43 3.61 5.01
N ILE A 12 6.73 3.38 5.07
CA ILE A 12 7.47 3.31 6.33
C ILE A 12 7.53 4.69 6.96
N LEU A 13 6.92 4.83 8.14
CA LEU A 13 7.02 6.00 9.00
C LEU A 13 7.76 5.60 10.26
N MET A 14 8.88 6.25 10.55
CA MET A 14 9.70 5.96 11.73
C MET A 14 9.41 6.97 12.83
N ASN A 15 9.16 6.46 14.05
CA ASN A 15 9.01 7.29 15.24
C ASN A 15 10.40 7.66 15.79
N PRO A 16 10.77 8.96 15.91
CA PRO A 16 12.06 9.36 16.46
C PRO A 16 12.30 8.87 17.90
N ALA A 17 11.25 8.70 18.71
CA ALA A 17 11.38 8.24 20.10
C ALA A 17 11.99 6.84 20.19
N THR A 18 11.72 5.98 19.20
CA THR A 18 12.25 4.60 19.16
C THR A 18 13.60 4.51 18.44
N MET A 19 14.17 5.63 18.02
CA MET A 19 15.50 5.71 17.41
C MET A 19 16.61 6.07 18.40
N ILE A 20 16.26 6.31 19.67
CA ILE A 20 17.23 6.63 20.74
C ILE A 20 18.17 5.44 20.96
N GLY A 21 19.44 5.71 21.25
CA GLY A 21 20.45 4.68 21.52
C GLY A 21 21.49 5.15 22.53
N GLY A 22 22.20 4.22 23.15
CA GLY A 22 23.30 4.52 24.10
C GLY A 22 22.82 5.05 25.46
N TYR A 23 21.54 4.83 25.81
CA TYR A 23 20.96 5.32 27.05
C TYR A 23 20.39 4.15 27.88
N ALA A 24 21.28 3.44 28.58
CA ALA A 24 20.96 2.28 29.41
C ALA A 24 20.04 1.29 28.67
N GLN A 25 18.77 1.14 29.09
CA GLN A 25 17.79 0.25 28.45
C GLN A 25 17.42 0.65 27.01
N PHE A 26 17.60 1.92 26.63
CA PHE A 26 17.42 2.40 25.25
C PHE A 26 18.75 2.30 24.50
N SER A 27 19.18 1.06 24.29
CA SER A 27 20.40 0.72 23.55
C SER A 27 20.08 -0.30 22.47
N TYR A 28 20.66 -0.12 21.29
CA TYR A 28 20.44 -1.01 20.17
C TYR A 28 21.04 -2.39 20.43
N TYR A 29 20.23 -3.44 20.21
CA TYR A 29 20.65 -4.82 20.05
C TYR A 29 19.71 -5.49 19.04
N THR A 30 20.17 -6.52 18.34
CA THR A 30 19.40 -7.21 17.29
C THR A 30 18.02 -7.63 17.82
N ASN A 31 16.96 -7.11 17.21
CA ASN A 31 15.55 -7.32 17.58
C ASN A 31 15.16 -6.93 19.03
N TYR A 32 15.99 -6.16 19.75
CA TYR A 32 15.68 -5.68 21.11
C TYR A 32 15.17 -4.24 21.12
N TRP A 33 15.77 -3.36 20.32
CA TRP A 33 15.41 -1.94 20.28
C TRP A 33 15.55 -1.36 18.87
N GLY A 34 14.60 -0.54 18.44
CA GLY A 34 14.61 0.13 17.14
C GLY A 34 13.22 0.60 16.67
N PRO A 35 13.16 1.30 15.53
CA PRO A 35 11.91 1.80 14.97
C PRO A 35 11.01 0.67 14.46
N SER A 36 9.78 0.62 14.95
CA SER A 36 8.74 -0.29 14.45
C SER A 36 7.93 0.39 13.32
N PRO A 37 7.77 -0.24 12.15
CA PRO A 37 6.95 0.29 11.08
C PRO A 37 5.46 0.05 11.38
N SER A 38 4.76 1.06 11.91
CA SER A 38 3.30 1.03 12.07
C SER A 38 2.61 1.19 10.73
N GLU A 39 1.63 0.33 10.44
CA GLU A 39 0.78 0.42 9.24
C GLU A 39 -0.62 0.98 9.55
N ARG A 40 -1.09 1.01 10.81
CA ARG A 40 -2.52 1.23 11.07
C ARG A 40 -3.00 2.67 10.85
N ASP A 41 -2.07 3.61 10.80
CA ASP A 41 -2.38 5.05 10.77
C ASP A 41 -2.47 5.60 9.33
N HIS A 42 -2.26 4.77 8.30
CA HIS A 42 -2.33 5.23 6.91
C HIS A 42 -3.78 5.37 6.42
N GLY A 43 -4.03 6.43 5.66
CA GLY A 43 -5.30 6.65 4.98
C GLY A 43 -5.21 6.31 3.49
N VAL A 44 -6.29 5.78 2.91
CA VAL A 44 -6.40 5.51 1.47
C VAL A 44 -7.66 6.13 0.88
N ILE A 45 -7.57 6.57 -0.37
CA ILE A 45 -8.71 7.05 -1.15
C ILE A 45 -9.30 5.87 -1.91
N ILE A 46 -10.56 5.55 -1.65
CA ILE A 46 -11.29 4.48 -2.32
C ILE A 46 -12.12 5.10 -3.46
N ARG A 47 -11.92 4.59 -4.68
CA ARG A 47 -12.76 4.92 -5.84
C ARG A 47 -13.32 3.66 -6.47
N LYS A 48 -14.52 3.76 -7.03
CA LYS A 48 -15.08 2.68 -7.84
C LYS A 48 -14.20 2.45 -9.08
N MET A 49 -13.90 1.19 -9.37
CA MET A 49 -13.20 0.82 -10.59
C MET A 49 -14.06 1.15 -11.82
N PRO A 50 -13.49 1.68 -12.92
CA PRO A 50 -14.24 1.85 -14.17
C PRO A 50 -14.82 0.51 -14.62
N LEU A 51 -16.10 0.52 -14.99
CA LEU A 51 -16.79 -0.68 -15.46
C LEU A 51 -16.38 -0.97 -16.90
N GLY A 52 -16.22 -2.25 -17.24
CA GLY A 52 -16.09 -2.69 -18.63
C GLY A 52 -17.40 -2.53 -19.41
N LYS A 53 -17.38 -2.84 -20.71
CA LYS A 53 -18.55 -2.79 -21.62
C LYS A 53 -19.79 -3.53 -21.07
N GLU A 54 -19.62 -4.58 -20.27
CA GLU A 54 -20.69 -5.36 -19.65
C GLU A 54 -21.17 -4.83 -18.28
N LYS A 55 -20.80 -3.61 -17.86
CA LYS A 55 -21.08 -3.05 -16.52
C LYS A 55 -20.53 -3.89 -15.35
N LYS A 56 -19.52 -4.74 -15.60
CA LYS A 56 -18.83 -5.54 -14.58
C LYS A 56 -17.41 -5.00 -14.33
N PRO A 57 -16.90 -5.03 -13.08
CA PRO A 57 -15.49 -4.78 -12.79
C PRO A 57 -14.63 -5.92 -13.35
N ILE A 58 -13.51 -5.56 -13.97
CA ILE A 58 -12.59 -6.50 -14.62
C ILE A 58 -11.48 -6.87 -13.62
N TYR A 59 -11.39 -8.15 -13.26
CA TYR A 59 -10.42 -8.63 -12.26
C TYR A 59 -9.26 -9.45 -12.85
N GLN A 60 -9.42 -9.98 -14.07
CA GLN A 60 -8.45 -10.87 -14.69
C GLN A 60 -7.86 -10.25 -15.95
N GLU A 61 -6.61 -10.58 -16.25
CA GLU A 61 -5.90 -10.11 -17.45
C GLU A 61 -6.58 -10.51 -18.75
N LYS A 62 -7.18 -11.71 -18.80
CA LYS A 62 -7.91 -12.22 -19.96
C LYS A 62 -9.11 -11.35 -20.37
N ASP A 63 -9.62 -10.56 -19.44
CA ASP A 63 -10.82 -9.74 -19.63
C ASP A 63 -10.46 -8.27 -19.94
N LEU A 64 -9.17 -7.97 -20.19
CA LEU A 64 -8.64 -6.64 -20.46
C LEU A 64 -9.25 -5.99 -21.71
N ASP A 65 -9.56 -6.78 -22.74
CA ASP A 65 -10.15 -6.32 -24.00
C ASP A 65 -11.54 -5.67 -23.82
N LYS A 66 -12.16 -5.87 -22.65
CA LYS A 66 -13.48 -5.33 -22.28
C LYS A 66 -13.40 -3.95 -21.62
N VAL A 67 -12.19 -3.47 -21.30
CA VAL A 67 -11.98 -2.11 -20.78
C VAL A 67 -12.36 -1.13 -21.88
N PRO A 68 -13.10 -0.05 -21.58
CA PRO A 68 -13.27 1.06 -22.51
C PRO A 68 -11.91 1.75 -22.68
N THR A 69 -11.08 1.24 -23.59
CA THR A 69 -9.88 1.92 -24.10
C THR A 69 -10.40 3.12 -24.88
N GLY A 70 -10.06 4.33 -24.44
CA GLY A 70 -10.64 5.58 -24.92
C GLY A 70 -10.25 5.98 -26.35
N GLU A 71 -10.48 5.11 -27.33
CA GLU A 71 -10.43 5.49 -28.75
C GLU A 71 -11.85 5.75 -29.28
N THR A 72 -12.27 7.02 -29.24
CA THR A 72 -12.90 7.78 -30.34
C THR A 72 -13.39 9.14 -29.84
N THR A 73 -12.49 10.14 -29.87
CA THR A 73 -12.58 11.51 -30.44
C THR A 73 -11.51 12.38 -29.79
#